data_AF-A0A2V5U812-F1
#
_entry.id   AF-A0A2V5U812-F1
#
_cell.length_a   1.000
_cell.length_b   1.000
_cell.length_c   1.000
_cell.angle_alpha   90.00
_cell.angle_beta   90.00
_cell.angle_gamma   90.00
#
_symmetry.space_group_name_H-M   'P 1'
#
loop_
_entity.id
_entity.type
_entity.pdbx_description
1 polymer ?
#
loop_
_entity_poly.entity_id
_entity_poly.type
_entity_poly.pdbx_seq_one_letter_code
_entity_poly.pdbx_strand_id
1 'polypeptide(L)'
;MKNPITILLAMLPVLACLALLPEAQAVSPAPDGCYPNYTTAEGCNALRFLTTGLGNTGVGWYSLYSVDIGNYNTGVGAGALILNTADSNTAVGTVALLLNTTGTQNVAVGTDALVFNDTGSDNNAVGAFALFSNVSGSGNNAHGTNALLNSNGDQNTAFGDTALQGNTTGSFNTAIGDDALEFCVDGSSNVAIGNGAGTLVVHGSHIIAIGSDVNGGGPFQDLDNVCYIGSIFGEPVSDSGSAQAVYIDQFNVLGFLPSSRLFKHDIKPMDKASEELYALKPVTFKYNSDKKGMTQYGLIAEEVAEVNPDLVLHGKTGIDTVRYEQINAMLLNEFLKEHKKVEDLQATVGQRQKGMNVLAAQLKEQAAQIQKVSAQLEVSKPAAKVVVDKP
;
A
#
# COMPACT_ATOMS: atom_id res chain seq x y z
N MET A 1 -50.20 -46.17 -78.12
CA MET A 1 -48.84 -46.14 -77.56
C MET A 1 -48.31 -44.72 -77.71
N LYS A 2 -48.15 -43.96 -76.62
CA LYS A 2 -47.58 -42.60 -76.69
C LYS A 2 -46.11 -42.72 -77.08
N ASN A 3 -45.70 -42.00 -78.12
CA ASN A 3 -44.37 -42.09 -78.70
C ASN A 3 -43.33 -41.56 -77.68
N PRO A 4 -42.32 -42.36 -77.28
CA PRO A 4 -41.34 -41.98 -76.25
C PRO A 4 -40.58 -40.69 -76.60
N ILE A 5 -40.45 -40.38 -77.89
CA ILE A 5 -39.81 -39.15 -78.39
C ILE A 5 -40.59 -37.89 -77.99
N THR A 6 -41.92 -37.96 -77.93
CA THR A 6 -42.78 -36.80 -77.60
C THR A 6 -42.70 -36.44 -76.12
N ILE A 7 -42.44 -37.43 -75.26
CA ILE A 7 -42.24 -37.20 -73.81
C ILE A 7 -40.87 -36.55 -73.56
N LEU A 8 -39.84 -36.98 -74.30
CA LEU A 8 -38.49 -36.42 -74.18
C LEU A 8 -38.42 -34.95 -74.64
N LEU A 9 -39.07 -34.62 -75.77
CA LEU A 9 -39.14 -33.24 -76.27
C LEU A 9 -39.94 -32.29 -75.35
N ALA A 10 -40.91 -32.81 -74.59
CA ALA A 10 -41.68 -32.02 -73.63
C ALA A 10 -40.91 -31.73 -72.32
N MET A 11 -39.95 -32.59 -71.93
CA MET A 11 -39.15 -32.39 -70.72
C MET A 11 -37.96 -31.44 -70.91
N LEU A 12 -37.41 -31.33 -72.13
CA LEU A 12 -36.28 -30.46 -72.44
C LEU A 12 -36.49 -28.97 -72.07
N PRO A 13 -37.62 -28.33 -72.44
CA PRO A 13 -37.86 -26.94 -72.04
C PRO A 13 -38.09 -26.78 -70.54
N VAL A 14 -38.63 -27.81 -69.86
CA VAL A 14 -38.83 -27.81 -68.40
C VAL A 14 -37.49 -27.88 -67.67
N LEU A 15 -36.56 -28.73 -68.12
CA LEU A 15 -35.19 -28.78 -67.60
C LEU A 15 -34.42 -27.47 -67.87
N ALA A 16 -34.59 -26.88 -69.06
CA ALA A 16 -33.95 -25.61 -69.39
C ALA A 16 -34.49 -24.44 -68.54
N CYS A 17 -35.79 -24.45 -68.21
CA CYS A 17 -36.39 -23.46 -67.29
C CYS A 17 -35.88 -23.65 -65.85
N LEU A 18 -35.68 -24.90 -65.39
CA LEU A 18 -35.12 -25.19 -64.08
C LEU A 18 -33.65 -24.73 -63.96
N ALA A 19 -32.86 -24.80 -65.03
CA ALA A 19 -31.46 -24.33 -65.03
C ALA A 19 -31.30 -22.79 -65.00
N LEU A 20 -32.36 -22.05 -65.32
CA LEU A 20 -32.39 -20.57 -65.34
C LEU A 20 -32.99 -19.98 -64.06
N LEU A 21 -33.46 -20.79 -63.12
CA LEU A 21 -33.94 -20.33 -61.81
C LEU A 21 -32.74 -19.93 -60.93
N PRO A 22 -32.71 -18.71 -60.37
CA PRO A 22 -31.61 -18.26 -59.50
C PRO A 22 -31.36 -19.18 -58.29
N GLU A 23 -32.41 -19.83 -57.77
CA GLU A 23 -32.31 -20.77 -56.63
C GLU A 23 -31.88 -22.20 -57.02
N ALA A 24 -31.88 -22.54 -58.32
CA ALA A 24 -31.46 -23.85 -58.81
C ALA A 24 -29.99 -23.88 -59.26
N GLN A 25 -29.32 -22.72 -59.26
CA GLN A 25 -27.88 -22.64 -59.52
C GLN A 25 -27.15 -22.96 -58.22
N ALA A 26 -26.45 -24.09 -58.19
CA ALA A 26 -25.54 -24.41 -57.10
C ALA A 26 -24.49 -23.30 -56.99
N VAL A 27 -24.57 -22.52 -55.91
CA VAL A 27 -23.50 -21.60 -55.52
C VAL A 27 -22.26 -22.45 -55.22
N SER A 28 -21.12 -22.07 -55.78
CA SER A 28 -19.86 -22.77 -55.59
C SER A 28 -18.82 -21.82 -54.98
N PRO A 29 -18.37 -22.08 -53.73
CA PRO A 29 -18.83 -23.14 -52.83
C PRO A 29 -20.28 -22.91 -52.35
N ALA A 30 -20.96 -23.97 -51.93
CA ALA A 30 -22.28 -23.84 -51.33
C ALA A 30 -22.16 -22.98 -50.06
N PRO A 31 -23.14 -22.14 -49.70
CA PRO A 31 -23.17 -21.50 -48.40
C PRO A 31 -23.09 -22.58 -47.32
N ASP A 32 -22.18 -22.41 -46.36
CA ASP A 32 -22.03 -23.37 -45.26
C ASP A 32 -23.38 -23.49 -44.54
N GLY A 33 -23.93 -24.70 -44.51
CA GLY A 33 -25.18 -24.95 -43.81
C GLY A 33 -25.01 -24.72 -42.31
N CYS A 34 -26.07 -24.33 -41.60
CA CYS A 34 -26.02 -24.22 -40.15
C CYS A 34 -25.67 -25.59 -39.54
N TYR A 35 -24.61 -25.66 -38.74
CA TYR A 35 -24.34 -26.86 -37.96
C TYR A 35 -25.43 -27.03 -36.88
N PRO A 36 -25.82 -28.27 -36.56
CA PRO A 36 -26.74 -28.54 -35.45
C PRO A 36 -26.27 -27.92 -34.12
N ASN A 37 -27.20 -27.79 -33.17
CA ASN A 37 -26.90 -27.35 -31.81
C ASN A 37 -26.28 -25.94 -31.69
N TYR A 38 -26.58 -25.03 -32.63
CA TYR A 38 -26.05 -23.66 -32.66
C TYR A 38 -24.51 -23.62 -32.74
N THR A 39 -23.89 -24.60 -33.41
CA THR A 39 -22.43 -24.70 -33.50
C THR A 39 -21.88 -24.10 -34.79
N THR A 40 -20.58 -23.84 -34.84
CA THR A 40 -19.83 -23.40 -36.04
C THR A 40 -18.51 -24.14 -36.05
N ALA A 41 -18.18 -24.85 -37.13
CA ALA A 41 -16.96 -25.65 -37.24
C ALA A 41 -16.26 -25.38 -38.58
N GLU A 42 -15.15 -24.66 -38.56
CA GLU A 42 -14.36 -24.33 -39.75
C GLU A 42 -12.92 -24.79 -39.62
N GLY A 43 -12.41 -25.50 -40.62
CA GLY A 43 -11.04 -26.03 -40.63
C GLY A 43 -10.93 -27.54 -40.37
N CYS A 44 -9.75 -28.09 -40.65
CA CYS A 44 -9.54 -29.54 -40.59
C CYS A 44 -9.66 -30.06 -39.15
N ASN A 45 -10.57 -31.02 -38.95
CA ASN A 45 -10.86 -31.64 -37.67
C ASN A 45 -11.38 -30.69 -36.57
N ALA A 46 -11.88 -29.50 -36.92
CA ALA A 46 -12.60 -28.66 -35.96
C ALA A 46 -13.85 -29.39 -35.44
N LEU A 47 -14.07 -29.40 -34.11
CA LEU A 47 -15.24 -30.03 -33.46
C LEU A 47 -15.50 -31.50 -33.86
N ARG A 48 -14.45 -32.26 -34.20
CA ARG A 48 -14.56 -33.60 -34.79
C ARG A 48 -15.30 -34.63 -33.92
N PHE A 49 -15.25 -34.49 -32.59
CA PHE A 49 -15.86 -35.43 -31.65
C PHE A 49 -17.11 -34.91 -30.93
N LEU A 50 -17.66 -33.77 -31.35
CA LEU A 50 -18.87 -33.20 -30.74
C LEU A 50 -20.07 -34.13 -30.92
N THR A 51 -20.74 -34.51 -29.84
CA THR A 51 -21.99 -35.31 -29.89
C THR A 51 -23.22 -34.49 -29.49
N THR A 52 -23.27 -33.98 -28.26
CA THR A 52 -24.46 -33.32 -27.69
C THR A 52 -24.23 -31.90 -27.20
N GLY A 53 -22.97 -31.44 -27.16
CA GLY A 53 -22.64 -30.08 -26.73
C GLY A 53 -23.27 -29.00 -27.61
N LEU A 54 -23.64 -27.88 -26.99
CA LEU A 54 -24.38 -26.77 -27.59
C LEU A 54 -23.52 -25.51 -27.72
N GLY A 55 -23.75 -24.71 -28.78
CA GLY A 55 -23.24 -23.34 -28.86
C GLY A 55 -21.73 -23.21 -29.02
N ASN A 56 -21.04 -24.21 -29.57
CA ASN A 56 -19.59 -24.19 -29.74
C ASN A 56 -19.16 -23.57 -31.08
N THR A 57 -18.12 -22.73 -31.06
CA THR A 57 -17.49 -22.17 -32.26
C THR A 57 -16.04 -22.65 -32.34
N GLY A 58 -15.71 -23.53 -33.28
CA GLY A 58 -14.36 -24.00 -33.54
C GLY A 58 -13.87 -23.56 -34.91
N VAL A 59 -12.82 -22.74 -34.96
CA VAL A 59 -12.24 -22.22 -36.21
C VAL A 59 -10.73 -22.44 -36.21
N GLY A 60 -10.24 -23.36 -37.04
CA GLY A 60 -8.82 -23.68 -37.18
C GLY A 60 -8.52 -25.17 -37.18
N TRP A 61 -7.26 -25.51 -37.49
CA TRP A 61 -6.79 -26.89 -37.48
C TRP A 61 -6.90 -27.48 -36.06
N TYR A 62 -7.69 -28.54 -35.88
CA TYR A 62 -7.95 -29.21 -34.60
C TYR A 62 -8.53 -28.30 -33.49
N SER A 63 -9.19 -27.21 -33.85
CA SER A 63 -9.88 -26.37 -32.85
C SER A 63 -11.03 -27.15 -32.19
N LEU A 64 -11.09 -27.16 -30.85
CA LEU A 64 -12.11 -27.90 -30.07
C LEU A 64 -12.21 -29.40 -30.44
N TYR A 65 -11.10 -30.03 -30.82
CA TYR A 65 -11.09 -31.38 -31.38
C TYR A 65 -11.78 -32.44 -30.51
N SER A 66 -11.50 -32.47 -29.20
CA SER A 66 -12.00 -33.50 -28.28
C SER A 66 -13.30 -33.16 -27.56
N VAL A 67 -13.91 -32.00 -27.81
CA VAL A 67 -15.13 -31.62 -27.09
C VAL A 67 -16.26 -32.57 -27.48
N ASP A 68 -16.79 -33.32 -26.51
CA ASP A 68 -17.87 -34.28 -26.68
C ASP A 68 -19.24 -33.68 -26.26
N ILE A 69 -19.36 -33.38 -24.97
CA ILE A 69 -20.58 -32.85 -24.32
C ILE A 69 -20.49 -31.39 -23.90
N GLY A 70 -19.32 -30.77 -24.06
CA GLY A 70 -19.04 -29.42 -23.57
C GLY A 70 -19.84 -28.34 -24.32
N ASN A 71 -20.26 -27.30 -23.60
CA ASN A 71 -21.13 -26.25 -24.10
C ASN A 71 -20.46 -24.88 -24.13
N TYR A 72 -20.89 -24.02 -25.05
CA TYR A 72 -20.57 -22.59 -25.10
C TYR A 72 -19.06 -22.28 -25.19
N ASN A 73 -18.29 -23.15 -25.84
CA ASN A 73 -16.86 -22.95 -26.03
C ASN A 73 -16.55 -22.24 -27.36
N THR A 74 -15.64 -21.29 -27.34
CA THR A 74 -15.14 -20.61 -28.55
C THR A 74 -13.65 -20.87 -28.70
N GLY A 75 -13.26 -21.68 -29.69
CA GLY A 75 -11.88 -21.92 -30.08
C GLY A 75 -11.59 -21.30 -31.44
N VAL A 76 -10.59 -20.41 -31.52
CA VAL A 76 -10.15 -19.80 -32.77
C VAL A 76 -8.63 -19.86 -32.85
N GLY A 77 -8.09 -20.66 -33.76
CA GLY A 77 -6.66 -20.89 -33.91
C GLY A 77 -6.31 -22.37 -34.03
N ALA A 78 -5.08 -22.66 -34.46
CA ALA A 78 -4.61 -24.04 -34.56
C ALA A 78 -4.41 -24.63 -33.16
N GLY A 79 -5.10 -25.73 -32.87
CA GLY A 79 -5.02 -26.42 -31.57
C GLY A 79 -5.66 -25.68 -30.40
N ALA A 80 -6.42 -24.61 -30.63
CA ALA A 80 -7.16 -23.94 -29.55
C ALA A 80 -8.18 -24.91 -28.93
N LEU A 81 -8.18 -25.06 -27.59
CA LEU A 81 -9.10 -25.93 -26.84
C LEU A 81 -9.08 -27.43 -27.26
N ILE A 82 -7.97 -27.94 -27.80
CA ILE A 82 -7.95 -29.28 -28.43
C ILE A 82 -8.35 -30.42 -27.48
N LEU A 83 -7.98 -30.33 -26.19
CA LEU A 83 -8.28 -31.32 -25.15
C LEU A 83 -9.27 -30.80 -24.10
N ASN A 84 -10.10 -29.82 -24.48
CA ASN A 84 -11.11 -29.27 -23.57
C ASN A 84 -12.26 -30.26 -23.32
N THR A 85 -12.61 -30.51 -22.05
CA THR A 85 -13.83 -31.28 -21.70
C THR A 85 -14.85 -30.48 -20.88
N ALA A 86 -14.63 -29.17 -20.73
CA ALA A 86 -15.42 -28.28 -19.89
C ALA A 86 -16.27 -27.27 -20.69
N ASP A 87 -17.05 -26.46 -19.97
CA ASP A 87 -18.01 -25.50 -20.51
C ASP A 87 -17.51 -24.04 -20.43
N SER A 88 -18.02 -23.22 -21.34
CA SER A 88 -17.92 -21.75 -21.33
C SER A 88 -16.49 -21.20 -21.42
N ASN A 89 -15.59 -21.85 -22.16
CA ASN A 89 -14.22 -21.38 -22.35
C ASN A 89 -14.04 -20.66 -23.70
N THR A 90 -13.29 -19.56 -23.70
CA THR A 90 -12.91 -18.82 -24.92
C THR A 90 -11.40 -18.89 -25.10
N ALA A 91 -10.94 -19.43 -26.21
CA ALA A 91 -9.53 -19.51 -26.59
C ALA A 91 -9.31 -18.95 -27.99
N VAL A 92 -8.50 -17.91 -28.11
CA VAL A 92 -8.17 -17.25 -29.37
C VAL A 92 -6.65 -17.16 -29.49
N GLY A 93 -6.07 -18.00 -30.35
CA GLY A 93 -4.62 -18.10 -30.53
C GLY A 93 -4.20 -19.53 -30.87
N THR A 94 -2.97 -19.68 -31.36
CA THR A 94 -2.39 -21.01 -31.55
C THR A 94 -2.14 -21.63 -30.18
N VAL A 95 -2.65 -22.84 -29.96
CA VAL A 95 -2.43 -23.64 -28.73
C VAL A 95 -2.99 -22.96 -27.46
N ALA A 96 -3.81 -21.92 -27.60
CA ALA A 96 -4.51 -21.30 -26.47
C ALA A 96 -5.46 -22.30 -25.78
N LEU A 97 -5.37 -22.40 -24.46
CA LEU A 97 -6.17 -23.32 -23.63
C LEU A 97 -6.10 -24.80 -24.07
N LEU A 98 -4.95 -25.25 -24.54
CA LEU A 98 -4.74 -26.59 -25.12
C LEU A 98 -5.24 -27.72 -24.21
N LEU A 99 -4.83 -27.72 -22.94
CA LEU A 99 -5.05 -28.76 -21.95
C LEU A 99 -5.93 -28.21 -20.83
N ASN A 100 -7.24 -28.15 -21.09
CA ASN A 100 -8.25 -27.77 -20.09
C ASN A 100 -9.20 -28.92 -19.76
N THR A 101 -8.96 -29.66 -18.68
CA THR A 101 -9.78 -30.85 -18.41
C THR A 101 -11.17 -30.45 -17.89
N THR A 102 -11.24 -29.79 -16.73
CA THR A 102 -12.51 -29.50 -16.05
C THR A 102 -12.77 -28.03 -15.76
N GLY A 103 -11.78 -27.16 -16.00
CA GLY A 103 -11.89 -25.72 -15.78
C GLY A 103 -12.96 -25.05 -16.63
N THR A 104 -13.80 -24.20 -16.04
CA THR A 104 -14.88 -23.50 -16.75
C THR A 104 -14.66 -21.99 -16.75
N GLN A 105 -15.32 -21.29 -17.69
CA GLN A 105 -15.34 -19.82 -17.74
C GLN A 105 -13.96 -19.17 -17.89
N ASN A 106 -13.01 -19.86 -18.54
CA ASN A 106 -11.69 -19.32 -18.80
C ASN A 106 -11.63 -18.56 -20.14
N VAL A 107 -10.88 -17.47 -20.17
CA VAL A 107 -10.56 -16.69 -21.37
C VAL A 107 -9.06 -16.75 -21.61
N ALA A 108 -8.64 -17.19 -22.80
CA ALA A 108 -7.25 -17.26 -23.23
C ALA A 108 -7.10 -16.60 -24.60
N VAL A 109 -6.41 -15.47 -24.69
CA VAL A 109 -6.20 -14.72 -25.93
C VAL A 109 -4.71 -14.49 -26.13
N GLY A 110 -4.10 -15.23 -27.04
CA GLY A 110 -2.66 -15.20 -27.29
C GLY A 110 -2.12 -16.57 -27.67
N THR A 111 -0.93 -16.60 -28.27
CA THR A 111 -0.21 -17.86 -28.49
C THR A 111 0.21 -18.44 -27.16
N ASP A 112 -0.08 -19.73 -26.95
CA ASP A 112 0.27 -20.43 -25.71
C ASP A 112 -0.29 -19.75 -24.44
N ALA A 113 -1.42 -19.03 -24.53
CA ALA A 113 -2.10 -18.50 -23.36
C ALA A 113 -2.84 -19.63 -22.63
N LEU A 114 -2.62 -19.75 -21.31
CA LEU A 114 -3.31 -20.67 -20.41
C LEU A 114 -3.27 -22.15 -20.89
N VAL A 115 -2.13 -22.58 -21.44
CA VAL A 115 -1.95 -23.91 -22.09
C VAL A 115 -2.28 -25.06 -21.15
N PHE A 116 -1.73 -25.03 -19.92
CA PHE A 116 -1.91 -26.07 -18.94
C PHE A 116 -2.87 -25.59 -17.85
N ASN A 117 -4.16 -25.91 -17.97
CA ASN A 117 -5.17 -25.57 -16.99
C ASN A 117 -6.02 -26.78 -16.61
N ASP A 118 -5.64 -27.58 -15.62
CA ASP A 118 -6.35 -28.82 -15.32
C ASP A 118 -7.76 -28.54 -14.77
N THR A 119 -7.84 -27.85 -13.62
CA THR A 119 -9.10 -27.64 -12.88
C THR A 119 -9.46 -26.17 -12.65
N GLY A 120 -8.56 -25.24 -12.94
CA GLY A 120 -8.74 -23.81 -12.68
C GLY A 120 -9.93 -23.20 -13.45
N SER A 121 -10.73 -22.38 -12.79
CA SER A 121 -11.89 -21.71 -13.40
C SER A 121 -11.80 -20.19 -13.26
N ASP A 122 -12.58 -19.47 -14.08
CA ASP A 122 -12.70 -18.01 -14.04
C ASP A 122 -11.35 -17.27 -14.25
N ASN A 123 -10.43 -17.85 -15.03
CA ASN A 123 -9.16 -17.23 -15.35
C ASN A 123 -9.22 -16.43 -16.67
N ASN A 124 -8.57 -15.28 -16.70
CA ASN A 124 -8.47 -14.42 -17.88
C ASN A 124 -7.01 -14.19 -18.24
N ALA A 125 -6.53 -14.80 -19.32
CA ALA A 125 -5.17 -14.74 -19.82
C ALA A 125 -5.14 -14.03 -21.19
N VAL A 126 -4.55 -12.84 -21.25
CA VAL A 126 -4.43 -12.05 -22.49
C VAL A 126 -2.97 -11.68 -22.72
N GLY A 127 -2.35 -12.29 -23.72
CA GLY A 127 -0.92 -12.15 -24.01
C GLY A 127 -0.29 -13.49 -24.38
N ALA A 128 0.89 -13.45 -25.00
CA ALA A 128 1.64 -14.67 -25.28
C ALA A 128 2.13 -15.28 -23.96
N PHE A 129 1.92 -16.58 -23.75
CA PHE A 129 2.31 -17.29 -22.53
C PHE A 129 1.70 -16.75 -21.21
N ALA A 130 0.68 -15.89 -21.27
CA ALA A 130 -0.05 -15.46 -20.09
C ALA A 130 -0.70 -16.68 -19.39
N LEU A 131 -0.48 -16.85 -18.09
CA LEU A 131 -0.92 -18.02 -17.31
C LEU A 131 -0.55 -19.38 -17.93
N PHE A 132 0.57 -19.48 -18.67
CA PHE A 132 0.97 -20.68 -19.41
C PHE A 132 0.80 -21.99 -18.62
N SER A 133 1.17 -22.00 -17.33
CA SER A 133 1.01 -23.13 -16.42
C SER A 133 0.18 -22.78 -15.18
N ASN A 134 -1.12 -23.03 -15.25
CA ASN A 134 -2.07 -22.83 -14.15
C ASN A 134 -2.83 -24.12 -13.78
N VAL A 135 -2.26 -25.02 -12.97
CA VAL A 135 -2.85 -26.36 -12.79
C VAL A 135 -4.23 -26.28 -12.12
N SER A 136 -4.38 -25.52 -11.05
CA SER A 136 -5.62 -25.43 -10.27
C SER A 136 -6.06 -24.03 -9.85
N GLY A 137 -5.24 -23.00 -10.10
CA GLY A 137 -5.56 -21.63 -9.67
C GLY A 137 -6.83 -21.10 -10.34
N SER A 138 -7.64 -20.36 -9.60
CA SER A 138 -8.92 -19.81 -10.09
C SER A 138 -9.03 -18.31 -9.87
N GLY A 139 -9.75 -17.63 -10.75
CA GLY A 139 -9.99 -16.18 -10.65
C GLY A 139 -8.76 -15.31 -10.95
N ASN A 140 -7.76 -15.82 -11.68
CA ASN A 140 -6.57 -15.07 -12.02
C ASN A 140 -6.78 -14.20 -13.27
N ASN A 141 -6.31 -12.95 -13.24
CA ASN A 141 -6.35 -12.02 -14.37
C ASN A 141 -4.91 -11.69 -14.79
N ALA A 142 -4.46 -12.19 -15.93
CA ALA A 142 -3.12 -11.98 -16.48
C ALA A 142 -3.21 -11.26 -17.83
N HIS A 143 -2.65 -10.06 -17.92
CA HIS A 143 -2.59 -9.28 -19.14
C HIS A 143 -1.17 -8.82 -19.43
N GLY A 144 -0.55 -9.39 -20.45
CA GLY A 144 0.84 -9.15 -20.81
C GLY A 144 1.54 -10.46 -21.23
N THR A 145 2.70 -10.33 -21.86
CA THR A 145 3.52 -11.50 -22.18
C THR A 145 4.04 -12.11 -20.88
N ASN A 146 4.00 -13.44 -20.73
CA ASN A 146 4.45 -14.16 -19.53
C ASN A 146 3.83 -13.68 -18.18
N ALA A 147 2.75 -12.89 -18.18
CA ALA A 147 2.08 -12.46 -16.96
C ALA A 147 1.52 -13.68 -16.24
N LEU A 148 1.82 -13.82 -14.94
CA LEU A 148 1.49 -15.01 -14.13
C LEU A 148 1.87 -16.33 -14.82
N LEU A 149 3.02 -16.39 -15.50
CA LEU A 149 3.46 -17.55 -16.31
C LEU A 149 3.21 -18.89 -15.62
N ASN A 150 3.48 -18.95 -14.31
CA ASN A 150 3.09 -20.06 -13.46
C ASN A 150 2.12 -19.54 -12.40
N SER A 151 1.09 -20.32 -12.06
CA SER A 151 0.31 -20.06 -10.85
C SER A 151 -0.49 -21.28 -10.42
N ASN A 152 -0.48 -21.61 -9.14
CA ASN A 152 -1.50 -22.46 -8.51
C ASN A 152 -2.23 -21.69 -7.41
N GLY A 153 -1.97 -20.38 -7.31
CA GLY A 153 -2.65 -19.49 -6.38
C GLY A 153 -3.90 -18.88 -7.01
N ASP A 154 -4.77 -18.36 -6.15
CA ASP A 154 -6.07 -17.86 -6.55
C ASP A 154 -6.12 -16.32 -6.53
N GLN A 155 -6.99 -15.77 -7.36
CA GLN A 155 -7.40 -14.35 -7.30
C GLN A 155 -6.23 -13.36 -7.45
N ASN A 156 -5.25 -13.67 -8.29
CA ASN A 156 -4.17 -12.75 -8.63
C ASN A 156 -4.55 -11.86 -9.83
N THR A 157 -4.08 -10.62 -9.83
CA THR A 157 -4.18 -9.68 -10.95
C THR A 157 -2.78 -9.26 -11.37
N ALA A 158 -2.39 -9.55 -12.61
CA ALA A 158 -1.12 -9.18 -13.21
C ALA A 158 -1.36 -8.43 -14.52
N PHE A 159 -0.92 -7.17 -14.58
CA PHE A 159 -1.06 -6.32 -15.76
C PHE A 159 0.29 -5.70 -16.12
N GLY A 160 0.98 -6.27 -17.11
CA GLY A 160 2.35 -5.93 -17.49
C GLY A 160 3.04 -7.14 -18.13
N ASP A 161 4.08 -6.93 -18.92
CA ASP A 161 4.99 -8.02 -19.29
C ASP A 161 5.64 -8.54 -18.00
N THR A 162 5.81 -9.86 -17.90
CA THR A 162 6.41 -10.62 -16.76
C THR A 162 5.83 -10.34 -15.35
N ALA A 163 4.75 -9.56 -15.22
CA ALA A 163 4.14 -9.27 -13.93
C ALA A 163 3.72 -10.58 -13.22
N LEU A 164 4.17 -10.77 -11.97
CA LEU A 164 4.00 -12.00 -11.18
C LEU A 164 4.48 -13.29 -11.88
N GLN A 165 5.45 -13.22 -12.80
CA GLN A 165 5.93 -14.40 -13.55
C GLN A 165 6.40 -15.55 -12.64
N GLY A 166 7.08 -15.22 -11.53
CA GLY A 166 7.62 -16.17 -10.57
C GLY A 166 6.59 -16.75 -9.59
N ASN A 167 5.34 -16.30 -9.62
CA ASN A 167 4.32 -16.78 -8.69
C ASN A 167 4.09 -18.28 -8.87
N THR A 168 3.92 -19.00 -7.77
CA THR A 168 3.66 -20.44 -7.79
C THR A 168 2.47 -20.82 -6.91
N THR A 169 2.36 -20.26 -5.71
CA THR A 169 1.25 -20.54 -4.78
C THR A 169 0.66 -19.28 -4.13
N GLY A 170 1.27 -18.13 -4.35
CA GLY A 170 0.80 -16.85 -3.81
C GLY A 170 -0.57 -16.48 -4.36
N SER A 171 -1.44 -15.98 -3.49
CA SER A 171 -2.82 -15.63 -3.81
C SER A 171 -3.12 -14.17 -3.45
N PHE A 172 -4.17 -13.61 -4.04
CA PHE A 172 -4.64 -12.23 -3.76
C PHE A 172 -3.61 -11.13 -4.08
N ASN A 173 -2.67 -11.37 -4.98
CA ASN A 173 -1.69 -10.36 -5.37
C ASN A 173 -2.22 -9.47 -6.49
N THR A 174 -1.92 -8.18 -6.43
CA THR A 174 -2.18 -7.21 -7.50
C THR A 174 -0.84 -6.63 -7.97
N ALA A 175 -0.42 -6.94 -9.19
CA ALA A 175 0.78 -6.43 -9.84
C ALA A 175 0.40 -5.68 -11.11
N ILE A 176 0.68 -4.38 -11.15
CA ILE A 176 0.38 -3.51 -12.29
C ILE A 176 1.64 -2.76 -12.69
N GLY A 177 2.23 -3.13 -13.81
CA GLY A 177 3.51 -2.65 -14.31
C GLY A 177 4.33 -3.79 -14.89
N ASP A 178 5.21 -3.45 -15.82
CA ASP A 178 6.24 -4.35 -16.34
C ASP A 178 7.18 -4.78 -15.22
N ASP A 179 7.48 -6.08 -15.10
CA ASP A 179 8.24 -6.71 -14.01
C ASP A 179 7.67 -6.51 -12.58
N ALA A 180 6.41 -6.09 -12.43
CA ALA A 180 5.82 -5.90 -11.10
C ALA A 180 5.66 -7.25 -10.35
N LEU A 181 6.24 -7.36 -9.14
CA LEU A 181 6.33 -8.59 -8.34
C LEU A 181 6.90 -9.80 -9.13
N GLU A 182 7.77 -9.57 -10.12
CA GLU A 182 8.29 -10.61 -11.02
C GLU A 182 8.79 -11.85 -10.26
N PHE A 183 9.52 -11.67 -9.16
CA PHE A 183 10.15 -12.75 -8.39
C PHE A 183 9.34 -13.24 -7.18
N CYS A 184 8.10 -12.78 -6.99
CA CYS A 184 7.24 -13.22 -5.88
C CYS A 184 6.78 -14.65 -6.13
N VAL A 185 7.13 -15.59 -5.25
CA VAL A 185 6.92 -17.04 -5.41
C VAL A 185 5.67 -17.55 -4.67
N ASP A 186 5.55 -17.24 -3.39
CA ASP A 186 4.48 -17.74 -2.51
C ASP A 186 3.85 -16.64 -1.62
N GLY A 187 4.39 -15.42 -1.69
CA GLY A 187 3.84 -14.24 -1.04
C GLY A 187 2.40 -13.97 -1.45
N SER A 188 1.57 -13.52 -0.50
CA SER A 188 0.14 -13.32 -0.72
C SER A 188 -0.33 -11.94 -0.25
N SER A 189 -1.45 -11.47 -0.81
CA SER A 189 -2.06 -10.18 -0.49
C SER A 189 -1.14 -8.97 -0.73
N ASN A 190 -0.26 -9.04 -1.73
CA ASN A 190 0.63 -7.96 -2.11
C ASN A 190 0.01 -7.03 -3.15
N VAL A 191 0.33 -5.74 -3.09
CA VAL A 191 -0.05 -4.73 -4.08
C VAL A 191 1.21 -4.05 -4.59
N ALA A 192 1.55 -4.26 -5.86
CA ALA A 192 2.64 -3.59 -6.55
C ALA A 192 2.15 -2.82 -7.77
N ILE A 193 2.44 -1.52 -7.81
CA ILE A 193 1.98 -0.63 -8.89
C ILE A 193 3.16 0.23 -9.35
N GLY A 194 3.66 -0.04 -10.56
CA GLY A 194 4.82 0.59 -11.18
C GLY A 194 5.71 -0.41 -11.93
N ASN A 195 6.52 0.07 -12.88
CA ASN A 195 7.56 -0.74 -13.52
C ASN A 195 8.58 -1.18 -12.46
N GLY A 196 8.88 -2.48 -12.39
CA GLY A 196 9.81 -3.05 -11.41
C GLY A 196 9.36 -2.93 -9.94
N ALA A 197 8.09 -2.61 -9.68
CA ALA A 197 7.58 -2.48 -8.31
C ALA A 197 7.53 -3.86 -7.63
N GLY A 198 8.10 -3.98 -6.44
CA GLY A 198 8.09 -5.20 -5.65
C GLY A 198 9.07 -6.29 -6.12
N THR A 199 10.05 -5.98 -6.97
CA THR A 199 10.99 -6.97 -7.51
C THR A 199 11.87 -7.67 -6.45
N LEU A 200 12.03 -7.12 -5.25
CA LEU A 200 12.73 -7.82 -4.17
C LEU A 200 11.82 -8.64 -3.25
N VAL A 201 10.52 -8.70 -3.56
CA VAL A 201 9.56 -9.53 -2.84
C VAL A 201 9.60 -10.94 -3.43
N VAL A 202 10.06 -11.91 -2.64
CA VAL A 202 10.08 -13.33 -3.00
C VAL A 202 9.00 -14.08 -2.21
N HIS A 203 8.98 -13.94 -0.89
CA HIS A 203 8.08 -14.66 0.02
C HIS A 203 7.18 -13.75 0.88
N GLY A 204 7.44 -12.44 0.88
CA GLY A 204 6.72 -11.51 1.74
C GLY A 204 5.24 -11.36 1.37
N SER A 205 4.42 -11.09 2.39
CA SER A 205 2.97 -10.95 2.28
C SER A 205 2.46 -9.64 2.87
N HIS A 206 1.32 -9.15 2.38
CA HIS A 206 0.73 -7.87 2.81
C HIS A 206 1.66 -6.67 2.55
N ILE A 207 2.37 -6.69 1.42
CA ILE A 207 3.25 -5.61 0.98
C ILE A 207 2.48 -4.66 0.08
N ILE A 208 2.67 -3.35 0.27
CA ILE A 208 2.24 -2.32 -0.66
C ILE A 208 3.49 -1.66 -1.23
N ALA A 209 3.73 -1.77 -2.54
CA ALA A 209 4.85 -1.18 -3.26
C ALA A 209 4.33 -0.31 -4.41
N ILE A 210 4.40 1.01 -4.29
CA ILE A 210 3.85 1.94 -5.27
C ILE A 210 4.93 2.87 -5.79
N GLY A 211 5.19 2.85 -7.09
CA GLY A 211 6.19 3.66 -7.79
C GLY A 211 7.11 2.81 -8.67
N SER A 212 7.80 3.46 -9.62
CA SER A 212 8.83 2.80 -10.44
C SER A 212 9.99 2.35 -9.57
N ASP A 213 10.44 1.11 -9.77
CA ASP A 213 11.61 0.50 -9.12
C ASP A 213 11.53 0.54 -7.58
N VAL A 214 10.31 0.60 -7.05
CA VAL A 214 10.08 0.49 -5.61
C VAL A 214 10.17 -0.98 -5.25
N ASN A 215 11.36 -1.41 -4.83
CA ASN A 215 11.69 -2.81 -4.58
C ASN A 215 10.73 -3.58 -3.66
N GLY A 216 9.98 -2.91 -2.78
CA GLY A 216 8.98 -3.56 -1.91
C GLY A 216 9.56 -4.48 -0.82
N GLY A 217 10.86 -4.73 -0.82
CA GLY A 217 11.60 -5.50 0.20
C GLY A 217 12.56 -4.63 0.99
N GLY A 218 12.80 -4.96 2.26
CA GLY A 218 13.84 -4.32 3.04
C GLY A 218 15.22 -4.59 2.41
N PRO A 219 16.28 -3.81 2.75
CA PRO A 219 17.60 -3.96 2.14
C PRO A 219 18.27 -5.34 2.37
N PHE A 220 17.64 -6.25 3.12
CA PHE A 220 18.24 -7.54 3.49
C PHE A 220 17.30 -8.76 3.49
N GLN A 221 15.96 -8.64 3.46
CA GLN A 221 14.99 -9.77 3.49
C GLN A 221 13.58 -9.36 3.02
N ASP A 222 12.77 -10.36 2.65
CA ASP A 222 11.29 -10.27 2.58
C ASP A 222 10.73 -9.79 3.92
N LEU A 223 9.82 -8.82 3.87
CA LEU A 223 9.13 -8.29 5.03
C LEU A 223 7.63 -8.40 4.80
N ASP A 224 6.91 -8.82 5.83
CA ASP A 224 5.45 -8.78 5.81
C ASP A 224 4.94 -7.45 6.35
N ASN A 225 3.73 -7.05 5.92
CA ASN A 225 2.99 -5.91 6.47
C ASN A 225 3.73 -4.57 6.34
N VAL A 226 4.33 -4.32 5.18
CA VAL A 226 5.12 -3.12 4.91
C VAL A 226 4.56 -2.33 3.74
N CYS A 227 4.67 -1.01 3.81
CA CYS A 227 4.23 -0.09 2.77
C CYS A 227 5.41 0.77 2.31
N TYR A 228 5.72 0.67 1.03
CA TYR A 228 6.72 1.45 0.32
C TYR A 228 6.02 2.27 -0.77
N ILE A 229 6.14 3.58 -0.67
CA ILE A 229 5.66 4.50 -1.69
C ILE A 229 6.85 5.31 -2.16
N GLY A 230 7.21 5.15 -3.42
CA GLY A 230 8.25 5.90 -4.09
C GLY A 230 7.95 7.39 -4.06
N SER A 231 9.00 8.19 -4.11
CA SER A 231 8.93 9.66 -4.05
C SER A 231 8.42 10.25 -2.71
N ILE A 232 8.42 9.49 -1.61
CA ILE A 232 8.07 10.01 -0.28
C ILE A 232 9.30 10.13 0.63
N PHE A 233 9.93 9.01 0.97
CA PHE A 233 11.05 9.01 1.92
C PHE A 233 12.36 9.41 1.24
N GLY A 234 13.04 10.42 1.77
CA GLY A 234 14.34 10.88 1.27
C GLY A 234 14.27 11.86 0.10
N GLU A 235 13.07 12.21 -0.37
CA GLU A 235 12.89 13.17 -1.46
C GLU A 235 12.89 14.64 -0.98
N PRO A 236 13.32 15.58 -1.84
CA PRO A 236 13.28 16.99 -1.55
C PRO A 236 11.83 17.52 -1.54
N VAL A 237 11.47 18.23 -0.47
CA VAL A 237 10.21 18.99 -0.41
C VAL A 237 10.40 20.31 -1.16
N SER A 238 9.49 20.61 -2.10
CA SER A 238 9.58 21.79 -2.98
C SER A 238 9.48 23.14 -2.25
N ASP A 239 8.71 23.20 -1.17
CA ASP A 239 8.68 24.32 -0.22
C ASP A 239 8.78 23.78 1.22
N SER A 240 10.01 23.72 1.73
CA SER A 240 10.29 23.22 3.07
C SER A 240 9.60 24.03 4.18
N GLY A 241 9.19 25.27 3.92
CA GLY A 241 8.42 26.09 4.85
C GLY A 241 6.98 25.62 5.05
N SER A 242 6.46 24.82 4.12
CA SER A 242 5.11 24.23 4.16
C SER A 242 5.09 22.74 4.49
N ALA A 243 6.25 22.13 4.69
CA ALA A 243 6.35 20.71 5.02
C ALA A 243 5.61 20.41 6.33
N GLN A 244 4.79 19.35 6.35
CA GLN A 244 4.00 18.96 7.51
C GLN A 244 4.23 17.49 7.84
N ALA A 245 4.35 17.18 9.12
CA ALA A 245 4.39 15.79 9.59
C ALA A 245 3.04 15.11 9.33
N VAL A 246 3.11 13.88 8.79
CA VAL A 246 1.95 13.02 8.57
C VAL A 246 1.81 12.08 9.76
N TYR A 247 0.57 11.90 10.22
CA TYR A 247 0.20 11.04 11.33
C TYR A 247 -0.79 9.98 10.87
N ILE A 248 -0.85 8.87 11.60
CA ILE A 248 -1.87 7.84 11.44
C ILE A 248 -2.89 8.03 12.56
N ASP A 249 -4.17 8.15 12.21
CA ASP A 249 -5.25 8.29 13.20
C ASP A 249 -5.72 6.93 13.76
N GLN A 250 -6.70 6.98 14.67
CA GLN A 250 -7.27 5.78 15.32
C GLN A 250 -7.99 4.81 14.35
N PHE A 251 -8.23 5.23 13.11
CA PHE A 251 -8.86 4.43 12.05
C PHE A 251 -7.84 3.95 11.01
N ASN A 252 -6.53 4.08 11.29
CA ASN A 252 -5.43 3.79 10.39
C ASN A 252 -5.40 4.68 9.12
N VAL A 253 -5.92 5.91 9.21
CA VAL A 253 -5.91 6.86 8.10
C VAL A 253 -4.73 7.80 8.23
N LEU A 254 -3.97 7.97 7.13
CA LEU A 254 -2.91 8.97 7.03
C LEU A 254 -3.50 10.38 6.93
N GLY A 255 -2.98 11.30 7.74
CA GLY A 255 -3.42 12.69 7.75
C GLY A 255 -2.51 13.60 8.56
N PHE A 256 -3.06 14.70 9.05
CA PHE A 256 -2.38 15.63 9.95
C PHE A 256 -3.22 15.86 11.20
N LEU A 257 -2.61 16.33 12.29
CA LEU A 257 -3.34 16.64 13.53
C LEU A 257 -3.99 18.04 13.44
N PRO A 258 -5.33 18.15 13.30
CA PRO A 258 -5.99 19.44 13.27
C PRO A 258 -5.94 20.12 14.65
N SER A 259 -5.62 21.42 14.69
CA SER A 259 -5.44 22.15 15.96
C SER A 259 -6.27 23.43 16.08
N SER A 260 -7.09 23.76 15.07
CA SER A 260 -8.00 24.90 15.10
C SER A 260 -9.04 24.76 16.21
N ARG A 261 -9.55 25.89 16.72
CA ARG A 261 -10.65 25.95 17.70
C ARG A 261 -11.90 25.22 17.18
N LEU A 262 -12.09 25.15 15.86
CA LEU A 262 -13.20 24.39 15.23
C LEU A 262 -13.20 22.91 15.61
N PHE A 263 -12.03 22.34 15.91
CA PHE A 263 -11.86 20.92 16.22
C PHE A 263 -11.66 20.67 17.72
N LYS A 264 -11.92 21.67 18.58
CA LYS A 264 -11.65 21.61 20.03
C LYS A 264 -12.83 22.12 20.84
N HIS A 265 -13.15 21.44 21.93
CA HIS A 265 -14.12 21.85 22.95
C HIS A 265 -13.47 21.81 24.35
N ASP A 266 -14.16 22.33 25.37
CA ASP A 266 -13.72 22.34 26.78
C ASP A 266 -12.28 22.86 27.03
N ILE A 267 -11.89 23.90 26.28
CA ILE A 267 -10.55 24.48 26.31
C ILE A 267 -10.32 25.23 27.63
N LYS A 268 -9.47 24.68 28.49
CA LYS A 268 -9.07 25.26 29.79
C LYS A 268 -7.55 25.26 29.97
N PRO A 269 -6.98 26.11 30.86
CA PRO A 269 -5.56 26.02 31.25
C PRO A 269 -5.20 24.63 31.77
N MET A 270 -3.95 24.21 31.58
CA MET A 270 -3.47 22.88 32.02
C MET A 270 -3.26 22.78 33.54
N ASP A 271 -3.11 23.90 34.25
CA ASP A 271 -2.88 23.95 35.70
C ASP A 271 -1.89 22.88 36.17
N LYS A 272 -2.25 22.04 37.16
CA LYS A 272 -1.35 21.02 37.72
C LYS A 272 -1.19 19.76 36.86
N ALA A 273 -1.94 19.60 35.77
CA ALA A 273 -1.90 18.38 34.96
C ALA A 273 -0.49 18.12 34.38
N SER A 274 0.26 19.18 34.07
CA SER A 274 1.64 19.06 33.56
C SER A 274 2.71 18.86 34.62
N GLU A 275 2.38 18.89 35.92
CA GLU A 275 3.35 18.65 37.01
C GLU A 275 3.76 17.18 37.10
N GLU A 276 2.95 16.27 36.54
CA GLU A 276 3.28 14.83 36.44
C GLU A 276 4.57 14.59 35.64
N LEU A 277 4.94 15.52 34.74
CA LEU A 277 6.18 15.44 33.97
C LEU A 277 7.43 15.39 34.86
N TYR A 278 7.38 15.92 36.09
CA TYR A 278 8.52 15.89 37.01
C TYR A 278 8.88 14.47 37.48
N ALA A 279 7.96 13.51 37.35
CA ALA A 279 8.20 12.10 37.69
C ALA A 279 8.78 11.28 36.52
N LEU A 280 8.79 11.83 35.29
CA LEU A 280 9.33 11.15 34.13
C LEU A 280 10.86 11.04 34.19
N LYS A 281 11.40 9.93 33.66
CA LYS A 281 12.84 9.62 33.70
C LYS A 281 13.40 9.51 32.28
N PRO A 282 14.04 10.57 31.76
CA PRO A 282 14.73 10.51 30.47
C PRO A 282 15.86 9.48 30.48
N VAL A 283 15.99 8.72 29.40
CA VAL A 283 16.99 7.68 29.21
C VAL A 283 17.72 7.84 27.88
N THR A 284 18.88 7.21 27.78
CA THR A 284 19.55 6.95 26.50
C THR A 284 19.42 5.48 26.15
N PHE A 285 19.11 5.17 24.90
CA PHE A 285 18.92 3.79 24.45
C PHE A 285 19.45 3.58 23.03
N LYS A 286 19.44 2.33 22.56
CA LYS A 286 19.75 1.95 21.18
C LYS A 286 18.64 1.01 20.70
N TYR A 287 18.21 1.14 19.45
CA TYR A 287 17.22 0.22 18.90
C TYR A 287 17.85 -1.14 18.60
N ASN A 288 17.15 -2.23 18.93
CA ASN A 288 17.60 -3.60 18.61
C ASN A 288 17.73 -3.83 17.10
N SER A 289 16.94 -3.12 16.28
CA SER A 289 16.99 -3.17 14.82
C SER A 289 18.13 -2.34 14.21
N ASP A 290 18.72 -1.41 14.97
CA ASP A 290 19.78 -0.55 14.47
C ASP A 290 21.14 -1.24 14.52
N LYS A 291 21.56 -1.79 13.38
CA LYS A 291 22.87 -2.43 13.20
C LYS A 291 24.05 -1.48 13.40
N LYS A 292 23.85 -0.16 13.27
CA LYS A 292 24.91 0.85 13.47
C LYS A 292 25.07 1.22 14.94
N GLY A 293 24.10 0.87 15.80
CA GLY A 293 24.17 1.08 17.24
C GLY A 293 24.24 2.54 17.65
N MET A 294 23.51 3.41 16.96
CA MET A 294 23.42 4.84 17.24
C MET A 294 22.68 5.10 18.55
N THR A 295 23.27 5.88 19.45
CA THR A 295 22.63 6.28 20.70
C THR A 295 21.48 7.23 20.43
N GLN A 296 20.31 6.92 21.00
CA GLN A 296 19.09 7.72 20.98
C GLN A 296 18.76 8.22 22.39
N TYR A 297 17.85 9.18 22.47
CA TYR A 297 17.40 9.83 23.70
C TYR A 297 15.89 9.82 23.75
N GLY A 298 15.30 9.50 24.90
CA GLY A 298 13.84 9.47 25.03
C GLY A 298 13.37 8.95 26.38
N LEU A 299 12.19 8.34 26.36
CA LEU A 299 11.49 7.75 27.50
C LEU A 299 11.13 6.29 27.18
N ILE A 300 10.99 5.47 28.22
CA ILE A 300 10.46 4.11 28.12
C ILE A 300 8.94 4.18 28.27
N ALA A 301 8.19 3.61 27.32
CA ALA A 301 6.74 3.81 27.26
C ALA A 301 6.01 3.21 28.48
N GLU A 302 6.46 2.06 28.96
CA GLU A 302 5.94 1.41 30.16
C GLU A 302 6.15 2.27 31.40
N GLU A 303 7.33 2.88 31.56
CA GLU A 303 7.62 3.78 32.69
C GLU A 303 6.79 5.07 32.62
N VAL A 304 6.53 5.59 31.42
CA VAL A 304 5.62 6.73 31.23
C VAL A 304 4.19 6.35 31.63
N ALA A 305 3.73 5.16 31.28
CA ALA A 305 2.38 4.70 31.60
C ALA A 305 2.14 4.54 33.11
N GLU A 306 3.18 4.18 33.88
CA GLU A 306 3.11 4.16 35.35
C GLU A 306 2.89 5.56 35.96
N VAL A 307 3.41 6.60 35.31
CA VAL A 307 3.25 7.99 35.74
C VAL A 307 1.92 8.57 35.26
N ASN A 308 1.65 8.46 33.96
CA ASN A 308 0.40 8.89 33.34
C ASN A 308 0.07 8.00 32.12
N PRO A 309 -0.98 7.15 32.20
CA PRO A 309 -1.38 6.26 31.12
C PRO A 309 -1.96 6.98 29.88
N ASP A 310 -2.42 8.23 30.00
CA ASP A 310 -2.96 8.99 28.87
C ASP A 310 -1.86 9.51 27.92
N LEU A 311 -0.59 9.41 28.34
CA LEU A 311 0.60 9.83 27.58
C LEU A 311 1.19 8.71 26.73
N VAL A 312 0.55 7.55 26.66
CA VAL A 312 1.01 6.42 25.84
C VAL A 312 -0.08 5.94 24.89
N LEU A 313 0.30 5.17 23.89
CA LEU A 313 -0.62 4.44 23.02
C LEU A 313 -0.35 2.95 23.11
N HIS A 314 -1.43 2.18 23.11
CA HIS A 314 -1.39 0.73 23.09
C HIS A 314 -1.51 0.24 21.66
N GLY A 315 -0.67 -0.72 21.28
CA GLY A 315 -0.87 -1.46 20.04
C GLY A 315 -1.13 -2.94 20.32
N LYS A 316 -0.79 -3.80 19.36
CA LYS A 316 -1.24 -5.21 19.39
C LYS A 316 -0.55 -6.04 20.48
N THR A 317 0.64 -5.64 20.91
CA THR A 317 1.48 -6.42 21.84
C THR A 317 1.63 -5.79 23.22
N GLY A 318 1.12 -4.57 23.43
CA GLY A 318 1.26 -3.87 24.69
C GLY A 318 1.22 -2.36 24.52
N ILE A 319 2.04 -1.65 25.31
CA ILE A 319 2.26 -0.22 25.17
C ILE A 319 3.32 -0.03 24.09
N ASP A 320 2.94 0.52 22.94
CA ASP A 320 3.82 0.53 21.77
C ASP A 320 4.59 1.85 21.64
N THR A 321 4.04 2.97 22.13
CA THR A 321 4.69 4.28 21.96
C THR A 321 4.27 5.35 22.98
N VAL A 322 5.13 6.34 23.16
CA VAL A 322 4.88 7.56 23.97
C VAL A 322 4.33 8.67 23.07
N ARG A 323 3.31 9.38 23.56
CA ARG A 323 2.73 10.56 22.90
C ARG A 323 3.58 11.80 23.14
N TYR A 324 4.79 11.82 22.57
CA TYR A 324 5.77 12.92 22.76
C TYR A 324 5.20 14.31 22.43
N GLU A 325 4.26 14.41 21.48
CA GLU A 325 3.60 15.68 21.15
C GLU A 325 2.80 16.27 22.31
N GLN A 326 2.19 15.42 23.14
CA GLN A 326 1.48 15.87 24.34
C GLN A 326 2.47 16.32 25.43
N ILE A 327 3.57 15.57 25.59
CA ILE A 327 4.65 15.92 26.52
C ILE A 327 5.25 17.28 26.14
N ASN A 328 5.50 17.55 24.86
CA ASN A 328 6.03 18.83 24.40
C ASN A 328 5.10 20.01 24.77
N ALA A 329 3.79 19.84 24.60
CA ALA A 329 2.81 20.85 24.99
C ALA A 329 2.74 21.06 26.51
N MET A 330 2.83 19.99 27.29
CA MET A 330 2.85 20.05 28.76
C MET A 330 4.17 20.65 29.29
N LEU A 331 5.31 20.34 28.66
CA LEU A 331 6.61 20.95 28.96
C LEU A 331 6.59 22.46 28.72
N LEU A 332 5.94 22.91 27.65
CA LEU A 332 5.76 24.34 27.40
C LEU A 332 4.99 25.01 28.56
N ASN A 333 3.96 24.36 29.12
CA ASN A 333 3.23 24.91 30.26
C ASN A 333 4.13 25.03 31.50
N GLU A 334 4.91 24.01 31.85
CA GLU A 334 5.85 24.08 32.97
C GLU A 334 6.95 25.12 32.75
N PHE A 335 7.48 25.21 31.53
CA PHE A 335 8.46 26.24 31.17
C PHE A 335 7.91 27.64 31.39
N LEU A 336 6.68 27.92 30.94
CA LEU A 336 6.04 29.22 31.13
C LEU A 336 5.78 29.54 32.61
N LYS A 337 5.40 28.54 33.41
CA LYS A 337 5.26 28.70 34.87
C LYS A 337 6.59 29.06 35.53
N GLU A 338 7.64 28.31 35.24
CA GLU A 338 8.97 28.55 35.80
C GLU A 338 9.55 29.91 35.34
N HIS A 339 9.35 30.27 34.08
CA HIS A 339 9.75 31.58 33.56
C HIS A 339 9.10 32.72 34.35
N LYS A 340 7.78 32.63 34.59
CA LYS A 340 7.06 33.61 35.41
C LYS A 340 7.57 33.68 36.85
N LYS A 341 7.82 32.52 37.49
CA LYS A 341 8.41 32.48 38.84
C LYS A 341 9.77 33.17 38.88
N VAL A 342 10.60 33.00 37.84
CA VAL A 342 11.90 33.67 37.73
C VAL A 342 11.75 35.19 37.58
N GLU A 343 10.81 35.67 36.77
CA GLU A 343 10.52 37.11 36.65
C GLU A 343 10.08 37.72 38.00
N ASP A 344 9.19 37.04 38.72
CA ASP A 344 8.71 37.47 40.05
C ASP A 344 9.84 37.50 41.09
N LEU A 345 10.74 36.51 41.06
CA LEU A 345 11.93 36.48 41.91
C LEU A 345 12.89 37.61 41.58
N GLN A 346 13.15 37.89 40.30
CA GLN A 346 14.00 39.00 39.87
C GLN A 346 13.44 40.35 40.32
N ALA A 347 12.12 40.54 40.22
CA ALA A 347 11.45 41.74 40.73
C ALA A 347 11.63 41.90 42.25
N THR A 348 11.45 40.81 43.00
CA THR A 348 11.62 40.77 44.46
C THR A 348 13.07 41.07 44.87
N VAL A 349 14.05 40.46 44.19
CA VAL A 349 15.48 40.72 44.40
C VAL A 349 15.80 42.19 44.11
N GLY A 350 15.26 42.75 43.02
CA GLY A 350 15.41 44.17 42.68
C GLY A 350 14.84 45.10 43.76
N GLN A 351 13.67 44.79 44.33
CA GLN A 351 13.09 45.54 45.44
C GLN A 351 13.94 45.45 46.71
N ARG A 352 14.42 44.24 47.07
CA ARG A 352 15.31 44.05 48.21
C ARG A 352 16.62 44.81 48.05
N GLN A 353 17.21 44.81 46.86
CA GLN A 353 18.43 45.57 46.57
C GLN A 353 18.23 47.08 46.77
N LYS A 354 17.08 47.61 46.33
CA LYS A 354 16.71 49.02 46.58
C LYS A 354 16.60 49.30 48.09
N GLY A 355 15.93 48.43 48.85
CA GLY A 355 15.81 48.56 50.30
C GLY A 355 17.16 48.51 51.02
N MET A 356 18.06 47.60 50.62
CA MET A 356 19.42 47.52 51.16
C MET A 356 20.22 48.80 50.90
N ASN A 357 20.09 49.40 49.70
CA ASN A 357 20.76 50.66 49.38
C ASN A 357 20.26 51.80 50.27
N VAL A 358 18.95 51.86 50.55
CA VAL A 358 18.37 52.85 51.48
C VAL A 358 18.90 52.65 52.89
N LEU A 359 18.92 51.42 53.40
CA LEU A 359 19.45 51.12 54.74
C LEU A 359 20.94 51.47 54.84
N ALA A 360 21.74 51.15 53.82
CA ALA A 360 23.16 51.50 53.78
C ALA A 360 23.37 53.03 53.81
N ALA A 361 22.51 53.81 53.14
CA ALA A 361 22.56 55.27 53.20
C ALA A 361 22.23 55.79 54.61
N GLN A 362 21.19 55.26 55.25
CA GLN A 362 20.83 55.61 56.63
C GLN A 362 21.93 55.28 57.64
N LEU A 363 22.60 54.13 57.49
CA LEU A 363 23.74 53.76 58.35
C LEU A 363 24.92 54.72 58.18
N LYS A 364 25.22 55.17 56.95
CA LYS A 364 26.24 56.21 56.71
C LYS A 364 25.86 57.52 57.38
N GLU A 365 24.60 57.93 57.30
CA GLU A 365 24.11 59.13 57.96
C GLU A 365 24.21 59.03 59.49
N GLN A 366 23.80 57.91 60.07
CA GLN A 366 23.98 57.65 61.51
C GLN A 366 25.45 57.68 61.92
N ALA A 367 26.35 57.07 61.16
CA ALA A 367 27.79 57.11 61.44
C ALA A 367 28.32 58.56 61.44
N ALA A 368 27.87 59.39 60.51
CA ALA A 368 28.23 60.82 60.47
C ALA A 368 27.67 61.59 61.67
N GLN A 369 26.42 61.32 62.09
CA GLN A 369 25.83 61.91 63.30
C GLN A 369 26.60 61.51 64.56
N ILE A 370 26.99 60.24 64.70
CA ILE A 370 27.80 59.75 65.82
C ILE A 370 29.15 60.49 65.86
N GLN A 371 29.85 60.60 64.72
CA GLN A 371 31.10 61.36 64.66
C GLN A 371 30.93 62.81 65.12
N LYS A 372 29.84 63.47 64.72
CA LYS A 372 29.53 64.84 65.13
C LYS A 372 29.30 64.95 66.64
N VAL A 373 28.54 64.03 67.23
CA VAL A 373 28.30 63.98 68.68
C VAL A 373 29.60 63.68 69.44
N SER A 374 30.42 62.74 68.97
CA SER A 374 31.74 62.45 69.55
C SER A 374 32.66 63.67 69.51
N ALA A 375 32.68 64.42 68.41
CA ALA A 375 33.44 65.67 68.31
C ALA A 375 32.94 66.74 69.30
N GLN A 376 31.62 66.88 69.48
CA GLN A 376 31.05 67.79 70.47
C GLN A 376 31.40 67.38 71.91
N LEU A 377 31.39 66.08 72.21
CA LEU A 377 31.79 65.53 73.51
C LEU A 377 33.28 65.79 73.82
N GLU A 378 34.16 65.63 72.83
CA GLU A 378 35.59 65.96 72.95
C GLU A 378 35.81 67.45 73.29
N VAL A 379 35.05 68.36 72.68
CA VAL A 379 35.11 69.81 72.96
C VAL A 379 34.53 70.16 74.34
N SER A 380 33.64 69.34 74.90
CA SER A 380 33.02 69.53 76.22
C SER A 380 33.81 68.94 77.39
N LYS A 381 34.95 68.27 77.15
CA LYS A 381 35.82 67.76 78.23
C LYS A 381 36.37 68.95 79.04
N PRO A 382 36.19 68.98 80.38
CA PRO A 382 36.76 70.05 81.21
C PRO A 382 38.28 70.00 81.16
N ALA A 383 38.93 71.17 81.06
CA ALA A 383 40.39 71.26 81.15
C ALA A 383 40.89 70.65 82.47
N ALA A 384 41.84 69.73 82.39
CA ALA A 384 42.51 69.16 83.55
C ALA A 384 43.15 70.30 84.36
N LYS A 385 42.63 70.57 85.57
CA LYS A 385 43.30 71.47 86.53
C LYS A 385 44.57 70.79 87.00
N VAL A 386 45.70 71.20 86.45
CA VAL A 386 47.02 70.93 87.04
C VAL A 386 47.19 71.90 88.20
N VAL A 387 47.13 71.39 89.43
CA VAL A 387 47.60 72.13 90.60
C VAL A 387 49.11 71.96 90.63
N VAL A 388 49.83 73.00 90.21
CA VAL A 388 51.24 73.16 90.52
C VAL A 388 51.32 74.24 91.58
N ASP A 389 51.75 73.87 92.78
CA ASP A 389 52.53 74.76 93.63
C ASP A 389 53.66 73.92 94.27
N LYS A 390 54.90 74.37 94.02
CA LYS A 390 56.17 74.01 94.68
C LYS A 390 56.61 75.26 95.47
N PRO A 391 57.55 75.20 96.43
CA PRO A 391 58.31 74.06 96.96
C PRO A 391 58.02 73.73 98.43
#